data_AF-A0A9D9MLY3-F1
#
_entry.id   AF-A0A9D9MLY3-F1
#
_cell.length_a   1.000
_cell.length_b   1.000
_cell.length_c   1.000
_cell.angle_alpha   90.00
_cell.angle_beta   90.00
_cell.angle_gamma   90.00
#
_symmetry.space_group_name_H-M   'P 1'
#
loop_
_entity.id
_entity.type
_entity.pdbx_description
1 polymer ?
#
loop_
_entity_poly.entity_id
_entity_poly.type
_entity_poly.pdbx_seq_one_letter_code
_entity_poly.pdbx_strand_id
1 'polypeptide(L)'
;MGTELTLVKTKSGQLAAQSDLLVLQTKELKKLFPKEVKQIENLGVKVNKTAQYSTTVVETKTNVLTTLRDSIVLDTVHVSVFDYQNQWYKIRGVIEKDTQRLVIKSTDTLTQVLYLGERQKPWLWVFSPRKIQQRVSVSNPNATIKYSQTIQIQKP
;
A
#
# COMPACT_ATOMS: atom_id res chain seq x y z
N MET A 1 3.23 -13.78 -13.69
CA MET A 1 2.20 -13.02 -14.42
C MET A 1 1.51 -12.12 -13.42
N GLY A 2 1.84 -10.83 -13.40
CA GLY A 2 1.17 -9.82 -12.57
C GLY A 2 0.04 -9.17 -13.36
N THR A 3 -1.04 -8.79 -12.69
CA THR A 3 -2.09 -7.96 -13.30
C THR A 3 -1.48 -6.62 -13.72
N GLU A 4 -1.72 -6.20 -14.96
CA GLU A 4 -1.24 -4.92 -15.47
C GLU A 4 -1.86 -3.78 -14.65
N LEU A 5 -1.01 -2.95 -14.06
CA LEU A 5 -1.43 -1.83 -13.23
C LEU A 5 -1.61 -0.61 -14.12
N THR A 6 -2.83 -0.08 -14.16
CA THR A 6 -3.15 1.13 -14.93
C THR A 6 -3.35 2.31 -13.99
N LEU A 7 -2.71 3.44 -14.27
CA LEU A 7 -2.90 4.66 -13.47
C LEU A 7 -4.09 5.46 -14.02
N VAL A 8 -5.07 5.74 -13.17
CA VAL A 8 -6.31 6.44 -13.54
C VAL A 8 -6.48 7.68 -12.67
N LYS A 9 -6.90 8.79 -13.29
CA LYS A 9 -7.23 10.02 -12.57
C LYS A 9 -8.63 9.91 -11.96
N THR A 10 -8.74 10.13 -10.66
CA THR A 10 -10.00 10.14 -9.92
C THR A 10 -10.76 11.46 -10.12
N LYS A 11 -12.04 11.51 -9.70
CA LYS A 11 -12.86 12.74 -9.79
C LYS A 11 -12.27 13.91 -8.99
N SER A 12 -11.57 13.63 -7.90
CA SER A 12 -10.85 14.63 -7.09
C SER A 12 -9.52 15.07 -7.71
N GLY A 13 -9.14 14.50 -8.85
CA GLY A 13 -7.89 14.81 -9.55
C GLY A 13 -6.68 14.00 -9.08
N GLN A 14 -6.80 13.19 -8.03
CA GLN A 14 -5.74 12.32 -7.52
C GLN A 14 -5.53 11.09 -8.43
N LEU A 15 -4.32 10.54 -8.45
CA LEU A 15 -4.01 9.30 -9.16
C LEU A 15 -4.42 8.08 -8.31
N ALA A 16 -5.03 7.10 -8.96
CA ALA A 16 -5.35 5.80 -8.38
C ALA A 16 -4.77 4.68 -9.27
N ALA A 17 -4.30 3.62 -8.64
CA ALA A 17 -3.92 2.40 -9.33
C ALA A 17 -5.16 1.53 -9.57
N GLN A 18 -5.39 1.14 -10.81
CA GLN A 18 -6.48 0.26 -11.22
C GLN A 18 -5.92 -1.08 -11.72
N SER A 19 -6.54 -2.18 -11.28
CA SER A 19 -6.20 -3.54 -11.71
C SER A 19 -7.47 -4.40 -11.81
N ASP A 20 -7.50 -5.33 -12.76
CA ASP A 20 -8.53 -6.38 -12.81
C ASP A 20 -8.33 -7.39 -11.66
N LEU A 21 -9.42 -7.97 -11.16
CA LEU A 21 -9.37 -8.99 -10.11
C LEU A 21 -9.04 -10.37 -10.70
N LEU A 22 -8.14 -11.12 -10.06
CA LEU A 22 -7.86 -12.51 -10.40
C LEU A 22 -8.78 -13.45 -9.63
N VAL A 23 -9.47 -14.33 -10.34
CA VAL A 23 -10.31 -15.36 -9.73
C VAL A 23 -9.61 -16.70 -9.91
N LEU A 24 -9.24 -17.36 -8.81
CA LEU A 24 -8.50 -18.62 -8.84
C LEU A 24 -9.17 -19.66 -7.94
N GLN A 25 -9.12 -20.91 -8.35
CA GLN A 25 -9.43 -22.02 -7.45
C GLN A 25 -8.31 -22.21 -6.43
N THR A 26 -8.65 -22.81 -5.28
CA THR A 26 -7.66 -23.10 -4.22
C THR A 26 -6.46 -23.92 -4.74
N LYS A 27 -6.68 -24.84 -5.69
CA LYS A 27 -5.60 -25.65 -6.29
C LYS A 27 -4.69 -24.81 -7.19
N GLU A 28 -5.27 -23.92 -7.99
CA GLU A 28 -4.53 -23.03 -8.89
C GLU A 28 -3.68 -22.03 -8.10
N LEU A 29 -4.25 -21.46 -7.02
CA LEU A 29 -3.52 -20.57 -6.13
C LEU A 29 -2.26 -21.24 -5.57
N LYS A 30 -2.39 -22.48 -5.07
CA LYS A 30 -1.25 -23.25 -4.54
C LYS A 30 -0.17 -23.54 -5.58
N LYS A 31 -0.56 -23.75 -6.84
CA LYS A 31 0.36 -24.05 -7.94
C LYS A 31 1.06 -22.81 -8.49
N LEU A 32 0.31 -21.73 -8.70
CA LEU A 32 0.77 -20.54 -9.43
C LEU A 32 1.33 -19.44 -8.50
N PHE A 33 0.86 -19.38 -7.25
CA PHE A 33 1.14 -18.31 -6.29
C PHE A 33 1.59 -18.88 -4.92
N PRO A 34 2.69 -19.66 -4.88
CA PRO A 34 3.15 -20.28 -3.64
C PRO A 34 3.65 -19.28 -2.60
N LYS A 35 4.07 -18.06 -3.00
CA LYS A 35 4.52 -17.01 -2.08
C LYS A 35 3.34 -16.42 -1.30
N GLU A 36 2.25 -16.15 -2.00
CA GLU A 36 1.00 -15.60 -1.47
C GLU A 36 0.34 -16.62 -0.52
N VAL A 37 0.39 -17.91 -0.85
CA VAL A 37 -0.05 -18.99 0.05
C VAL A 37 0.70 -18.97 1.38
N LYS A 38 2.03 -18.85 1.34
CA LYS A 38 2.83 -18.73 2.58
C LYS A 38 2.49 -17.48 3.36
N GLN A 39 2.22 -16.35 2.69
CA GLN A 39 1.79 -15.12 3.36
C GLN A 39 0.43 -15.29 4.06
N ILE A 40 -0.53 -15.94 3.41
CA ILE A 40 -1.84 -16.28 4.01
C ILE A 40 -1.66 -17.13 5.27
N GLU A 41 -0.80 -18.15 5.21
CA GLU A 41 -0.52 -19.04 6.34
C GLU A 41 0.21 -18.32 7.48
N ASN A 42 1.16 -17.44 7.16
CA ASN A 42 1.88 -16.61 8.14
C ASN A 42 0.95 -15.62 8.85
N LEU A 43 -0.14 -15.19 8.21
CA LEU A 43 -1.21 -14.40 8.83
C LEU A 43 -2.15 -15.25 9.69
N GLY A 44 -1.90 -16.55 9.82
CA GLY A 44 -2.70 -17.47 10.64
C GLY A 44 -4.02 -17.93 10.00
N VAL A 45 -4.20 -17.70 8.69
CA VAL A 45 -5.42 -18.08 7.97
C VAL A 45 -5.16 -19.33 7.13
N LYS A 46 -6.08 -20.30 7.19
CA LYS A 46 -6.00 -21.47 6.30
C LYS A 46 -6.41 -21.07 4.88
N VAL A 47 -5.64 -21.45 3.86
CA VAL A 47 -5.88 -21.09 2.45
C VAL A 47 -7.30 -21.38 1.98
N ASN A 48 -7.87 -22.52 2.39
CA ASN A 48 -9.23 -22.95 2.07
C ASN A 48 -10.34 -22.18 2.83
N LYS A 49 -9.97 -21.35 3.81
CA LYS A 49 -10.86 -20.39 4.49
C LYS A 49 -10.68 -18.96 4.01
N THR A 50 -9.69 -18.69 3.15
CA THR A 50 -9.43 -17.36 2.62
C THR A 50 -10.42 -17.05 1.50
N ALA A 51 -11.19 -15.97 1.64
CA ALA A 51 -12.12 -15.53 0.59
C ALA A 51 -11.41 -14.69 -0.48
N GLN A 52 -10.51 -13.82 -0.04
CA GLN A 52 -9.79 -12.88 -0.89
C GLN A 52 -8.41 -12.59 -0.29
N TYR A 53 -7.43 -12.43 -1.16
CA TYR A 53 -6.09 -11.97 -0.82
C TYR A 53 -5.75 -10.73 -1.64
N SER A 54 -5.40 -9.64 -0.98
CA SER A 54 -5.04 -8.37 -1.64
C SER A 54 -3.65 -7.93 -1.20
N THR A 55 -2.83 -7.54 -2.15
CA THR A 55 -1.49 -7.00 -1.90
C THR A 55 -1.34 -5.69 -2.63
N THR A 56 -0.92 -4.65 -1.92
CA THR A 56 -0.55 -3.37 -2.49
C THR A 56 0.83 -2.96 -1.97
N VAL A 57 1.72 -2.62 -2.89
CA VAL A 57 3.06 -2.10 -2.57
C VAL A 57 3.05 -0.60 -2.79
N VAL A 58 3.32 0.12 -1.71
CA VAL A 58 3.39 1.58 -1.69
C VAL A 58 4.82 2.00 -1.35
N GLU A 59 5.42 2.81 -2.21
CA GLU A 59 6.71 3.45 -1.95
C GLU A 59 6.46 4.91 -1.63
N THR A 60 7.03 5.41 -0.54
CA THR A 60 6.91 6.82 -0.18
C THR A 60 8.29 7.43 0.00
N LYS A 61 8.53 8.55 -0.68
CA LYS A 61 9.81 9.28 -0.59
C LYS A 61 9.55 10.69 -0.08
N THR A 62 10.07 11.00 1.10
CA THR A 62 9.98 12.36 1.65
C THR A 62 11.37 12.95 1.83
N ASN A 63 11.53 14.21 1.44
CA ASN A 63 12.73 14.99 1.69
C ASN A 63 12.43 15.93 2.86
N VAL A 64 13.23 15.84 3.91
CA VAL A 64 13.02 16.59 5.15
C VAL A 64 14.13 17.62 5.25
N LEU A 65 13.75 18.90 5.16
CA LEU A 65 14.60 20.03 5.46
C LEU A 65 14.04 20.69 6.72
N THR A 66 14.84 20.79 7.78
CA THR A 66 14.43 21.39 9.04
C THR A 66 15.62 22.08 9.70
N THR A 67 15.34 23.01 10.61
CA THR A 67 16.37 23.73 11.36
C THR A 67 16.78 22.93 12.59
N LEU A 68 18.08 22.95 12.88
CA LEU A 68 18.63 22.41 14.12
C LEU A 68 18.55 23.48 15.21
N ARG A 69 18.36 23.04 16.45
CA ARG A 69 18.40 23.88 17.65
C ARG A 69 19.35 23.27 18.65
N ASP A 70 20.14 24.10 19.31
CA ASP A 70 21.03 23.63 20.37
C ASP A 70 20.24 23.33 21.64
N SER A 71 20.66 22.30 22.35
CA SER A 71 20.09 21.85 23.62
C SER A 71 21.20 21.24 24.49
N ILE A 72 20.95 21.15 25.80
CA ILE A 72 21.89 20.58 26.77
C ILE A 72 21.19 19.43 27.48
N VAL A 73 21.86 18.28 27.54
CA VAL A 73 21.42 17.09 28.29
C VAL A 73 22.39 16.87 29.45
N LEU A 74 21.85 16.61 30.65
CA LEU A 74 22.63 16.38 31.87
C LEU A 74 23.64 17.51 32.16
N ASP A 75 23.21 18.77 32.00
CA ASP A 75 23.96 20.01 32.30
C ASP A 75 25.34 20.19 31.63
N THR A 76 25.82 19.24 30.84
CA THR A 76 27.19 19.26 30.27
C THR A 76 27.25 18.79 28.82
N VAL A 77 26.30 17.97 28.36
CA VAL A 77 26.32 17.40 27.01
C VAL A 77 25.58 18.31 26.04
N HIS A 78 26.33 18.98 25.17
CA HIS A 78 25.75 19.76 24.07
C HIS A 78 25.21 18.81 23.01
N VAL A 79 23.94 18.98 22.66
CA VAL A 79 23.25 18.22 21.62
C VAL A 79 22.51 19.16 20.69
N SER A 80 22.43 18.80 19.42
CA SER A 80 21.57 19.51 18.47
C SER A 80 20.30 18.69 18.26
N VAL A 81 19.15 19.32 18.40
CA VAL A 81 17.84 18.67 18.27
C VAL A 81 17.06 19.26 17.11
N PHE A 82 16.19 18.46 16.52
CA PHE A 82 15.17 18.95 15.62
C PHE A 82 13.84 18.21 15.82
N ASP A 83 12.75 18.92 15.58
CA ASP A 83 11.41 18.36 15.50
C ASP A 83 10.80 18.81 14.17
N TYR A 84 10.59 17.84 13.28
CA TYR A 84 9.93 18.05 12.01
C TYR A 84 8.56 17.38 12.05
N GLN A 85 7.52 18.13 11.71
CA GLN A 85 6.17 17.60 11.64
C GLN A 85 5.45 18.14 10.41
N ASN A 86 4.79 17.25 9.68
CA ASN A 86 3.81 17.58 8.66
C ASN A 86 2.59 16.67 8.80
N GLN A 87 1.70 16.67 7.81
CA GLN A 87 0.47 15.87 7.83
C GLN A 87 0.73 14.35 7.88
N TRP A 88 1.84 13.86 7.30
CA TRP A 88 2.12 12.43 7.14
C TRP A 88 3.25 11.93 8.05
N TYR A 89 4.13 12.83 8.49
CA TYR A 89 5.37 12.51 9.20
C TYR A 89 5.54 13.32 10.48
N LYS A 90 6.04 12.66 11.52
CA LYS A 90 6.63 13.29 12.70
C LYS A 90 8.00 12.68 12.94
N ILE A 91 9.03 13.51 12.87
CA ILE A 91 10.43 13.11 12.97
C ILE A 91 11.08 13.94 14.05
N ARG A 92 11.55 13.27 15.11
CA ARG A 92 12.36 13.89 16.14
C ARG A 92 13.76 13.35 16.07
N GLY A 93 14.74 14.25 16.10
CA GLY A 93 16.14 13.92 16.05
C GLY A 93 16.91 14.53 17.21
N VAL A 94 17.85 13.76 17.75
CA VAL A 94 18.89 14.23 18.67
C VAL A 94 20.23 13.85 18.08
N ILE A 95 21.09 14.83 17.90
CA ILE A 95 22.45 14.70 17.39
C ILE A 95 23.39 14.95 18.58
N GLU A 96 24.22 13.95 18.88
CA GLU A 96 25.21 14.00 19.94
C GLU A 96 26.56 13.53 19.36
N LYS A 97 27.51 14.47 19.24
CA LYS A 97 28.82 14.21 18.61
C LYS A 97 28.63 13.58 17.22
N ASP A 98 29.07 12.34 17.06
CA ASP A 98 29.03 11.56 15.82
C ASP A 98 27.79 10.64 15.75
N THR A 99 26.86 10.75 16.69
CA THR A 99 25.68 9.90 16.78
C THR A 99 24.39 10.68 16.52
N GLN A 100 23.46 10.04 15.82
CA GLN A 100 22.14 10.58 15.55
C GLN A 100 21.06 9.58 15.96
N ARG A 101 20.20 10.00 16.88
CA ARG A 101 19.01 9.23 17.28
C ARG A 101 17.78 9.83 16.62
N LEU A 102 17.06 9.01 15.85
CA LEU A 102 15.83 9.42 15.17
C LEU A 102 14.63 8.62 15.67
N VAL A 103 13.52 9.32 15.87
CA VAL A 103 12.20 8.72 16.04
C VAL A 103 11.32 9.22 14.90
N ILE A 104 11.04 8.32 13.96
CA ILE A 104 10.22 8.60 12.76
C ILE A 104 8.86 7.93 12.95
N LYS A 105 7.79 8.72 12.90
CA LYS A 105 6.41 8.23 12.80
C LYS A 105 5.86 8.65 11.45
N SER A 106 5.32 7.68 10.71
CA SER A 106 4.61 7.90 9.45
C SER A 106 3.18 7.40 9.59
N THR A 107 2.20 8.22 9.24
CA THR A 107 0.78 7.83 9.25
C THR A 107 0.20 8.15 7.88
N ASP A 108 -0.41 7.14 7.25
CA ASP A 108 -1.00 7.26 5.92
C ASP A 108 -2.27 6.41 5.84
N THR A 109 -3.10 6.73 4.84
CA THR A 109 -4.37 6.08 4.58
C THR A 109 -4.38 5.51 3.17
N LEU A 110 -4.51 4.18 3.08
CA LEU A 110 -4.74 3.45 1.84
C LEU A 110 -6.23 3.16 1.70
N THR A 111 -6.82 3.62 0.60
CA THR A 111 -8.24 3.39 0.28
C THR A 111 -8.33 2.41 -0.89
N GLN A 112 -9.03 1.31 -0.68
CA GLN A 112 -9.26 0.29 -1.70
C GLN A 112 -10.76 0.16 -1.99
N VAL A 113 -11.12 0.19 -3.27
CA VAL A 113 -12.50 0.04 -3.74
C VAL A 113 -12.56 -1.10 -4.75
N LEU A 114 -13.48 -2.04 -4.52
CA LEU A 114 -13.84 -3.10 -5.45
C LEU A 114 -15.18 -2.76 -6.08
N TYR A 115 -15.27 -2.82 -7.41
CA TYR A 115 -16.50 -2.47 -8.13
C TYR A 115 -16.67 -3.32 -9.38
N LEU A 116 -17.91 -3.38 -9.86
CA LEU A 116 -18.23 -4.00 -11.15
C LEU A 116 -17.83 -3.04 -12.28
N GLY A 117 -16.72 -3.35 -12.95
CA GLY A 117 -16.19 -2.60 -14.07
C GLY A 117 -16.88 -2.92 -15.40
N GLU A 118 -16.13 -2.76 -16.49
CA GLU A 118 -16.67 -2.91 -17.84
C GLU A 118 -17.05 -4.36 -18.18
N ARG A 119 -17.97 -4.49 -19.15
CA ARG A 119 -18.35 -5.78 -19.71
C ARG A 119 -17.32 -6.20 -20.74
N GLN A 120 -16.99 -7.49 -20.77
CA GLN A 120 -16.12 -8.03 -21.82
C GLN A 120 -16.73 -7.86 -23.22
N LYS A 121 -18.06 -7.98 -23.33
CA LYS A 121 -18.82 -7.81 -24.57
C LYS A 121 -20.01 -6.87 -24.30
N PRO A 122 -19.81 -5.54 -24.36
CA PRO A 122 -20.86 -4.57 -24.04
C PRO A 122 -22.11 -4.73 -24.91
N TRP A 123 -21.93 -5.14 -26.18
CA TRP A 123 -23.01 -5.37 -27.15
C TRP A 123 -23.88 -6.61 -26.82
N LEU A 124 -23.42 -7.51 -25.94
CA LEU A 124 -24.17 -8.67 -25.42
C LEU A 124 -24.56 -8.46 -23.96
N TRP A 125 -25.11 -7.29 -23.61
CA TRP A 125 -25.25 -6.85 -22.21
C TRP A 125 -26.06 -7.80 -21.31
N VAL A 126 -27.01 -8.55 -21.86
CA VAL A 126 -27.83 -9.55 -21.12
C VAL A 126 -26.98 -10.74 -20.68
N PHE A 127 -25.99 -11.15 -21.49
CA PHE A 127 -25.20 -12.36 -21.28
C PHE A 127 -23.75 -12.09 -20.87
N SER A 128 -23.31 -10.84 -20.92
CA SER A 128 -21.92 -10.48 -20.61
C SER A 128 -21.80 -10.00 -19.16
N PRO A 129 -21.22 -10.81 -18.25
CA PRO A 129 -20.97 -10.38 -16.87
C PRO A 129 -19.98 -9.21 -16.83
N ARG A 130 -20.09 -8.37 -15.79
CA ARG A 130 -19.09 -7.32 -15.53
C ARG A 130 -17.86 -7.95 -14.90
N LYS A 131 -16.67 -7.50 -15.30
CA LYS A 131 -15.45 -7.83 -14.57
C LYS A 131 -15.46 -7.12 -13.21
N ILE A 132 -14.96 -7.77 -12.17
CA ILE A 132 -14.65 -7.07 -10.92
C ILE A 132 -13.31 -6.36 -11.12
N GLN A 133 -13.31 -5.07 -10.85
CA GLN A 133 -12.13 -4.22 -10.89
C GLN A 133 -11.83 -3.67 -9.52
N GLN A 134 -10.56 -3.36 -9.32
CA GLN A 134 -10.06 -2.72 -8.13
C GLN A 134 -9.49 -1.35 -8.46
N ARG A 135 -9.73 -0.39 -7.58
CA ARG A 135 -8.95 0.84 -7.48
C ARG A 135 -8.36 0.98 -6.11
N VAL A 136 -7.09 1.40 -6.06
CA VAL A 136 -6.39 1.74 -4.82
C VAL A 136 -5.85 3.15 -4.94
N SER A 137 -6.03 3.94 -3.89
CA SER A 137 -5.39 5.23 -3.72
C SER A 137 -4.69 5.31 -2.36
N VAL A 138 -3.69 6.17 -2.30
CA VAL A 138 -2.96 6.51 -1.08
C VAL A 138 -3.07 8.01 -0.85
N SER A 139 -3.25 8.42 0.41
CA SER A 139 -3.54 9.82 0.74
C SER A 139 -2.27 10.68 0.76
N ASN A 140 -1.11 10.08 0.99
CA ASN A 140 0.17 10.79 0.94
C ASN A 140 0.56 11.14 -0.51
N PRO A 141 0.71 12.42 -0.87
CA PRO A 141 1.08 12.83 -2.23
C PRO A 141 2.51 12.44 -2.61
N ASN A 142 3.35 12.14 -1.62
CA ASN A 142 4.71 11.66 -1.84
C ASN A 142 4.79 10.13 -2.01
N ALA A 143 3.65 9.44 -1.94
CA ALA A 143 3.55 8.01 -2.09
C ALA A 143 3.17 7.63 -3.52
N THR A 144 3.76 6.53 -4.00
CA THR A 144 3.48 5.94 -5.31
C THR A 144 3.15 4.47 -5.12
N ILE A 145 2.02 4.04 -5.68
CA ILE A 145 1.64 2.63 -5.71
C ILE A 145 2.45 1.96 -6.82
N LYS A 146 3.36 1.06 -6.45
CA LYS A 146 4.21 0.32 -7.41
C LYS A 146 3.52 -0.92 -7.95
N TYR A 147 2.72 -1.56 -7.10
CA TYR A 147 2.05 -2.81 -7.42
C TYR A 147 0.75 -2.90 -6.63
N SER A 148 -0.28 -3.46 -7.26
CA SER A 148 -1.54 -3.79 -6.61
C SER A 148 -2.16 -4.99 -7.30
N GLN A 149 -2.49 -6.01 -6.52
CA GLN A 149 -3.16 -7.21 -7.00
C GLN A 149 -4.17 -7.68 -5.97
N THR A 150 -5.27 -8.22 -6.48
CA THR A 150 -6.25 -8.93 -5.68
C THR A 150 -6.62 -10.24 -6.32
N ILE A 151 -6.64 -11.27 -5.50
CA ILE A 151 -7.02 -12.62 -5.84
C ILE A 151 -8.25 -12.99 -5.03
N GLN A 152 -9.37 -13.24 -5.70
CA GLN A 152 -10.53 -13.89 -5.12
C GLN A 152 -10.34 -15.41 -5.23
N ILE A 153 -10.53 -16.09 -4.10
CA ILE A 153 -10.31 -17.53 -4.01
C ILE A 153 -11.68 -18.20 -4.05
N GLN A 154 -11.91 -18.98 -5.10
CA GLN A 154 -13.07 -19.83 -5.18
C GLN A 154 -12.86 -21.07 -4.32
N LYS A 155 -13.91 -21.42 -3.56
CA LYS A 155 -13.95 -22.68 -2.83
C LYS A 155 -13.84 -23.83 -3.85
N PRO A 156 -13.13 -24.91 -3.47
CA PRO A 156 -13.08 -26.12 -4.28
C PRO A 156 -14.45 -26.76 -4.47
#